data_AF-A0A1H3Q672-F1
#
_entry.id   AF-A0A1H3Q672-F1
#
_cell.length_a   1.000
_cell.length_b   1.000
_cell.length_c   1.000
_cell.angle_alpha   90.00
_cell.angle_beta   90.00
_cell.angle_gamma   90.00
#
_symmetry.space_group_name_H-M   'P 1'
#
loop_
_entity.id
_entity.type
_entity.pdbx_description
1 polymer ?
#
loop_
_entity_poly.entity_id
_entity_poly.type
_entity_poly.pdbx_seq_one_letter_code
_entity_poly.pdbx_strand_id
1 'polypeptide(L)'
;MKFTKYFLLLFALILLVMTGCSIGIENEKQNIKVQQCIGNKNNYEDFNEITNNGQVRKVKKILDKADWENVKVDMTRPADYRFIFQFKNPKIEAKAVLYKLWISPNKDKVEVVRGGREYVQLSNEDSSSLFEILIGEKLGR
;
A
#
# COMPACT_ATOMS: atom_id res chain seq x y z
N MET A 1 42.17 34.16 11.06
CA MET A 1 42.63 32.75 10.87
C MET A 1 41.93 31.71 11.75
N LYS A 2 41.14 32.08 12.77
CA LYS A 2 40.36 31.12 13.59
C LYS A 2 38.94 30.88 13.02
N PHE A 3 38.27 31.92 12.54
CA PHE A 3 36.94 31.85 11.93
C PHE A 3 36.88 30.91 10.71
N THR A 4 37.90 30.91 9.86
CA THR A 4 38.01 30.03 8.69
C THR A 4 38.09 28.55 9.06
N LYS A 5 38.73 28.22 10.19
CA LYS A 5 38.81 26.84 10.70
C LYS A 5 37.46 26.35 11.23
N TYR A 6 36.73 27.19 11.96
CA TYR A 6 35.38 26.85 12.44
C TYR A 6 34.37 26.75 11.29
N PHE A 7 34.49 27.62 10.28
CA PHE A 7 33.63 27.57 9.09
C PHE A 7 33.84 26.29 8.26
N LEU A 8 35.11 25.88 8.05
CA LEU A 8 35.44 24.62 7.38
C LEU A 8 34.96 23.39 8.17
N LEU A 9 35.03 23.45 9.51
CA LEU A 9 34.58 22.37 10.38
C LEU A 9 33.05 22.25 10.42
N LEU A 10 32.34 23.39 10.38
CA LEU A 10 30.87 23.43 10.25
C LEU A 10 30.42 22.91 8.87
N PHE A 11 31.12 23.28 7.80
CA PHE A 11 30.82 22.82 6.45
C PHE A 11 31.04 21.30 6.30
N ALA A 12 32.10 20.76 6.90
CA ALA A 12 32.34 19.32 6.94
C ALA A 12 31.25 18.54 7.71
N LEU A 13 30.69 19.13 8.77
CA LEU A 13 29.59 18.54 9.55
C LEU A 13 28.27 18.52 8.76
N ILE A 14 28.03 19.53 7.90
CA ILE A 14 26.85 19.62 7.03
C ILE A 14 26.93 18.60 5.87
N LEU A 15 28.13 18.28 5.39
CA LEU A 15 28.31 17.27 4.33
C LEU A 15 27.98 15.84 4.81
N LEU A 16 28.06 15.57 6.12
CA LEU A 16 27.74 14.26 6.72
C LEU A 16 26.23 13.96 6.79
N VAL A 17 25.36 14.97 6.70
CA VAL A 17 23.89 14.78 6.73
C VAL A 17 23.27 14.59 5.33
N MET A 18 24.07 14.68 4.26
CA MET A 18 23.59 14.58 2.87
C MET A 18 23.60 13.15 2.29
N THR A 19 24.09 12.14 3.01
CA THR A 19 24.02 10.74 2.55
C THR A 19 22.66 10.11 2.87
N GLY A 20 21.60 10.66 2.27
CA GLY A 20 20.26 10.08 2.23
C GLY A 20 19.96 9.52 0.85
N CYS A 21 20.66 8.46 0.43
CA CYS A 21 20.28 7.72 -0.77
C CYS A 21 19.08 6.81 -0.46
N SER A 22 17.88 7.21 -0.86
CA SER A 22 16.72 6.30 -0.98
C SER A 22 16.07 6.31 -2.37
N ILE A 23 16.76 6.84 -3.39
CA ILE A 23 16.19 7.14 -4.71
C ILE A 23 15.91 5.87 -5.57
N GLY A 24 16.46 4.70 -5.21
CA GLY A 24 16.41 3.51 -6.06
C GLY A 24 15.11 2.68 -5.98
N ILE A 25 14.56 2.45 -4.79
CA ILE A 25 13.53 1.42 -4.58
C ILE A 25 12.13 1.90 -4.93
N GLU A 26 11.83 3.19 -4.74
CA GLU A 26 10.50 3.75 -4.97
C GLU A 26 10.06 3.70 -6.45
N ASN A 27 11.04 3.75 -7.36
CA ASN A 27 10.81 3.72 -8.81
C ASN A 27 10.71 2.30 -9.39
N GLU A 28 10.97 1.27 -8.58
CA GLU A 28 10.95 -0.12 -9.03
C GLU A 28 9.52 -0.58 -9.30
N LYS A 29 9.32 -1.23 -10.45
CA LYS A 29 7.98 -1.66 -10.87
C LYS A 29 7.49 -2.78 -9.95
N GLN A 30 6.21 -2.69 -9.59
CA GLN A 30 5.54 -3.67 -8.75
C GLN A 30 4.31 -4.24 -9.46
N ASN A 31 3.94 -5.47 -9.12
CA ASN A 31 2.63 -6.07 -9.35
C ASN A 31 1.80 -5.96 -8.07
N ILE A 32 0.47 -6.09 -8.20
CA ILE A 32 -0.40 -6.35 -7.05
C ILE A 32 -0.86 -7.79 -7.12
N LYS A 33 -0.58 -8.58 -6.09
CA LYS A 33 -1.12 -9.93 -5.93
C LYS A 33 -2.33 -9.87 -5.02
N VAL A 34 -3.47 -10.37 -5.49
CA VAL A 34 -4.75 -10.37 -4.78
C VAL A 34 -5.11 -11.80 -4.43
N GLN A 35 -5.57 -11.99 -3.20
CA GLN A 35 -6.07 -13.25 -2.69
C GLN A 35 -7.48 -13.06 -2.14
N GLN A 36 -8.37 -14.01 -2.43
CA GLN A 36 -9.76 -13.98 -1.97
C GLN A 36 -9.96 -14.93 -0.78
N CYS A 37 -10.85 -14.57 0.14
CA CYS A 37 -11.17 -15.43 1.29
C CYS A 37 -12.02 -16.63 0.85
N ILE A 38 -11.66 -17.82 1.33
CA ILE A 38 -12.42 -19.06 1.09
C ILE A 38 -13.04 -19.52 2.41
N GLY A 39 -14.37 -19.63 2.39
CA GLY A 39 -15.16 -20.06 3.55
C GLY A 39 -15.00 -19.13 4.76
N ASN A 40 -15.26 -19.66 5.95
CA ASN A 40 -15.44 -18.85 7.17
C ASN A 40 -14.18 -18.77 8.06
N LYS A 41 -13.02 -19.25 7.59
CA LYS A 41 -11.83 -19.48 8.45
C LYS A 41 -10.56 -18.78 7.97
N ASN A 42 -10.57 -17.46 7.73
CA ASN A 42 -9.35 -16.66 7.45
C ASN A 42 -8.35 -17.33 6.46
N ASN A 43 -8.87 -18.14 5.53
CA ASN A 43 -8.11 -18.88 4.54
C ASN A 43 -8.25 -18.13 3.23
N TYR A 44 -7.16 -18.01 2.48
CA TYR A 44 -7.15 -17.23 1.25
C TYR A 44 -6.42 -17.99 0.14
N GLU A 45 -6.95 -17.95 -1.07
CA GLU A 45 -6.30 -18.42 -2.30
C GLU A 45 -5.92 -17.26 -3.20
N ASP A 46 -4.94 -17.50 -4.07
CA ASP A 46 -4.60 -16.59 -5.15
C ASP A 46 -5.82 -16.39 -6.07
N PHE A 47 -6.15 -15.13 -6.32
CA PHE A 47 -7.34 -14.75 -7.06
C PHE A 47 -7.00 -13.97 -8.34
N ASN A 48 -6.14 -12.95 -8.23
CA ASN A 48 -5.80 -12.09 -9.35
C ASN A 48 -4.38 -11.52 -9.22
N GLU A 49 -3.76 -11.17 -10.34
CA GLU A 49 -2.48 -10.45 -10.39
C GLU A 49 -2.55 -9.26 -11.36
N ILE A 50 -2.38 -8.05 -10.81
CA ILE A 50 -2.41 -6.81 -11.57
C ILE A 50 -0.99 -6.46 -11.99
N THR A 51 -0.71 -6.64 -13.27
CA THR A 51 0.61 -6.40 -13.88
C THR A 51 0.70 -5.09 -14.66
N ASN A 52 -0.45 -4.48 -14.98
CA ASN A 52 -0.55 -3.21 -15.68
C ASN A 52 -0.09 -2.05 -14.78
N ASN A 53 1.02 -1.41 -15.14
CA ASN A 53 1.63 -0.36 -14.31
C ASN A 53 0.70 0.85 -14.08
N GLY A 54 -0.18 1.16 -15.03
CA GLY A 54 -1.16 2.25 -14.90
C GLY A 54 -2.19 1.97 -13.81
N GLN A 55 -2.72 0.75 -13.78
CA GLN A 55 -3.63 0.27 -12.74
C GLN A 55 -2.92 0.22 -11.37
N VAL A 56 -1.71 -0.34 -11.30
CA VAL A 56 -0.92 -0.39 -10.05
C VAL A 56 -0.70 1.03 -9.50
N ARG A 57 -0.32 1.99 -10.36
CA ARG A 57 -0.13 3.39 -9.96
C ARG A 57 -1.43 4.03 -9.48
N LYS A 58 -2.58 3.72 -10.11
CA LYS A 58 -3.88 4.23 -9.68
C LYS A 58 -4.25 3.70 -8.29
N VAL A 59 -4.02 2.41 -8.02
CA VAL A 59 -4.24 1.83 -6.68
C VAL A 59 -3.33 2.49 -5.64
N LYS A 60 -2.03 2.66 -5.91
CA LYS A 60 -1.12 3.39 -5.02
C LYS A 60 -1.65 4.79 -4.71
N LYS A 61 -2.03 5.55 -5.75
CA LYS A 61 -2.55 6.92 -5.59
C LYS A 61 -3.82 6.99 -4.74
N ILE A 62 -4.72 6.01 -4.86
CA ILE A 62 -5.92 5.93 -4.00
C ILE A 62 -5.49 5.74 -2.55
N LEU A 63 -4.63 4.76 -2.29
CA LEU A 63 -4.18 4.43 -0.93
C LEU A 63 -3.31 5.54 -0.31
N ASP A 64 -2.45 6.20 -1.08
CA ASP A 64 -1.55 7.25 -0.60
C ASP A 64 -2.31 8.54 -0.22
N LYS A 65 -3.47 8.78 -0.87
CA LYS A 65 -4.33 9.95 -0.61
C LYS A 65 -5.41 9.71 0.42
N ALA A 66 -5.63 8.45 0.80
CA ALA A 66 -6.67 8.10 1.75
C ALA A 66 -6.33 8.66 3.14
N ASP A 67 -7.35 9.08 3.87
CA ASP A 67 -7.19 9.60 5.23
C ASP A 67 -7.13 8.42 6.22
N TRP A 68 -5.91 7.95 6.49
CA TRP A 68 -5.69 6.76 7.32
C TRP A 68 -5.79 7.08 8.82
N GLU A 69 -6.65 6.34 9.50
CA GLU A 69 -6.72 6.34 10.95
C GLU A 69 -5.71 5.35 11.54
N ASN A 70 -4.88 5.79 12.48
CA ASN A 70 -3.92 4.93 13.20
C ASN A 70 -4.62 4.16 14.34
N VAL A 71 -5.51 3.25 13.97
CA VAL A 71 -6.29 2.44 14.90
C VAL A 71 -6.16 0.95 14.55
N LYS A 72 -5.93 0.14 15.57
CA LYS A 72 -6.03 -1.33 15.42
C LYS A 72 -7.50 -1.70 15.39
N VAL A 73 -8.01 -1.98 14.20
CA VAL A 73 -9.39 -2.43 14.02
C VAL A 73 -9.46 -3.94 14.11
N ASP A 74 -10.30 -4.44 15.02
CA ASP A 74 -10.69 -5.84 15.07
C ASP A 74 -12.03 -6.00 14.36
N MET A 75 -11.98 -6.49 13.13
CA MET A 75 -13.17 -6.67 12.29
C MET A 75 -13.92 -7.94 12.69
N THR A 76 -15.25 -7.87 12.76
CA THR A 76 -16.11 -8.98 13.21
C THR A 76 -16.06 -10.22 12.32
N ARG A 77 -15.57 -10.08 11.08
CA ARG A 77 -15.42 -11.15 10.09
C ARG A 77 -14.07 -11.05 9.35
N PRO A 78 -13.58 -12.16 8.76
CA PRO A 78 -12.45 -12.14 7.83
C PRO A 78 -12.60 -11.10 6.72
N ALA A 79 -11.47 -10.61 6.19
CA ALA A 79 -11.44 -9.75 5.01
C ALA A 79 -11.95 -10.52 3.79
N ASP A 80 -12.69 -9.86 2.91
CA ASP A 80 -13.15 -10.47 1.66
C ASP A 80 -11.97 -10.76 0.74
N TYR A 81 -11.02 -9.82 0.69
CA TYR A 81 -9.79 -9.94 -0.06
C TYR A 81 -8.59 -9.46 0.75
N ARG A 82 -7.40 -9.88 0.34
CA ARG A 82 -6.14 -9.30 0.79
C ARG A 82 -5.19 -9.15 -0.38
N PHE A 83 -4.32 -8.15 -0.34
CA PHE A 83 -3.38 -7.92 -1.41
C PHE A 83 -2.04 -7.37 -0.92
N ILE A 84 -1.01 -7.55 -1.75
CA ILE A 84 0.34 -7.03 -1.53
C ILE A 84 0.88 -6.39 -2.80
N PHE A 85 1.73 -5.39 -2.64
CA PHE A 85 2.60 -4.91 -3.72
C PHE A 85 3.88 -5.74 -3.73
N GLN A 86 4.13 -6.44 -4.83
CA GLN A 86 5.30 -7.29 -5.02
C GLN A 86 6.22 -6.67 -6.06
N PHE A 87 7.50 -6.49 -5.75
CA PHE A 87 8.49 -6.04 -6.74
C PHE A 87 8.61 -7.05 -7.88
N LYS A 88 8.63 -6.54 -9.13
CA LYS A 88 8.87 -7.36 -10.32
C LYS A 88 10.30 -7.88 -10.37
N ASN A 89 11.25 -7.09 -9.85
CA ASN A 89 12.64 -7.49 -9.76
C ASN A 89 12.80 -8.50 -8.59
N PRO A 90 13.10 -9.78 -8.87
CA PRO A 90 13.21 -10.81 -7.85
C PRO A 90 14.41 -10.61 -6.92
N LYS A 91 15.37 -9.76 -7.30
CA LYS A 91 16.53 -9.42 -6.46
C LYS A 91 16.20 -8.44 -5.33
N ILE A 92 15.00 -7.84 -5.36
CA ILE A 92 14.55 -6.91 -4.33
C ILE A 92 13.80 -7.70 -3.27
N GLU A 93 14.49 -7.98 -2.17
CA GLU A 93 13.92 -8.61 -0.98
C GLU A 93 13.47 -7.52 -0.01
N ALA A 94 12.18 -7.18 -0.07
CA ALA A 94 11.55 -6.27 0.87
C ALA A 94 10.28 -6.90 1.43
N LYS A 95 10.05 -6.73 2.75
CA LYS A 95 8.83 -7.19 3.39
C LYS A 95 7.63 -6.45 2.81
N ALA A 96 6.76 -7.17 2.10
CA ALA A 96 5.55 -6.59 1.53
C ALA A 96 4.56 -6.21 2.65
N VAL A 97 3.98 -5.02 2.55
CA VAL A 97 2.89 -4.59 3.42
C VAL A 97 1.61 -5.31 3.00
N LEU A 98 0.97 -6.00 3.94
CA LEU A 98 -0.32 -6.65 3.72
C LEU A 98 -1.44 -5.63 3.85
N TYR A 99 -2.29 -5.57 2.82
CA TYR A 99 -3.56 -4.87 2.81
C TYR A 99 -4.68 -5.89 2.91
N LYS A 100 -5.64 -5.64 3.80
CA LYS A 100 -6.87 -6.42 3.95
C LYS A 100 -8.04 -5.54 3.55
N LEU A 101 -8.99 -6.10 2.81
CA LEU A 101 -10.08 -5.37 2.17
C LEU A 101 -11.41 -6.01 2.56
N TRP A 102 -12.34 -5.19 3.04
CA TRP A 102 -13.73 -5.56 3.29
C TRP A 102 -14.66 -4.76 2.38
N ILE A 103 -15.65 -5.45 1.84
CA ILE A 103 -16.81 -4.83 1.21
C ILE A 103 -17.78 -4.49 2.33
N SER A 104 -18.20 -3.23 2.39
CA SER A 104 -19.20 -2.76 3.34
C SER A 104 -20.53 -3.54 3.17
N PRO A 105 -21.36 -3.69 4.23
CA PRO A 105 -22.62 -4.43 4.13
C PRO A 105 -23.56 -3.95 3.02
N ASN A 106 -23.56 -2.64 2.74
CA ASN A 106 -24.36 -2.01 1.69
C ASN A 106 -23.78 -2.23 0.27
N LYS A 107 -22.59 -2.82 0.17
CA LYS A 107 -21.85 -3.11 -1.07
C LYS A 107 -21.54 -1.88 -1.93
N ASP A 108 -21.44 -0.70 -1.34
CA ASP A 108 -21.16 0.57 -2.02
C ASP A 108 -19.76 1.12 -1.70
N LYS A 109 -19.21 0.72 -0.55
CA LYS A 109 -17.88 1.13 -0.09
C LYS A 109 -16.95 -0.03 0.22
N VAL A 110 -15.66 0.29 0.20
CA VAL A 110 -14.57 -0.58 0.58
C VAL A 110 -13.85 -0.01 1.81
N GLU A 111 -13.59 -0.90 2.76
CA GLU A 111 -12.79 -0.64 3.95
C GLU A 111 -11.44 -1.36 3.83
N VAL A 112 -10.35 -0.68 4.15
CA VAL A 112 -8.99 -1.23 4.02
C VAL A 112 -8.24 -1.11 5.32
N VAL A 113 -7.61 -2.20 5.73
CA VAL A 113 -6.62 -2.21 6.82
C VAL A 113 -5.24 -2.50 6.24
N ARG A 114 -4.26 -1.63 6.49
CA ARG A 114 -2.85 -1.86 6.11
C ARG A 114 -1.99 -2.19 7.32
N GLY A 115 -1.13 -3.18 7.18
CA GLY A 115 -0.16 -3.57 8.22
C GLY A 115 -0.77 -3.99 9.58
N GLY A 116 -2.09 -4.14 9.67
CA GLY A 116 -2.82 -4.50 10.89
C GLY A 116 -2.98 -3.38 11.93
N ARG A 117 -2.73 -2.12 11.57
CA ARG A 117 -2.72 -0.98 12.53
C ARG A 117 -3.30 0.33 12.00
N GLU A 118 -3.59 0.37 10.71
CA GLU A 118 -4.08 1.56 10.03
C GLU A 118 -5.32 1.17 9.25
N TYR A 119 -6.37 1.98 9.34
CA TYR A 119 -7.69 1.73 8.76
C TYR A 119 -8.12 2.93 7.92
N VAL A 120 -8.87 2.65 6.86
CA VAL A 120 -9.60 3.68 6.12
C VAL A 120 -10.85 3.09 5.48
N GLN A 121 -11.94 3.86 5.51
CA GLN A 121 -13.10 3.65 4.64
C GLN A 121 -12.99 4.60 3.45
N LEU A 122 -12.94 4.06 2.24
CA LEU A 122 -12.76 4.87 1.04
C LEU A 122 -14.06 5.60 0.63
N SER A 123 -13.90 6.67 -0.17
CA SER A 123 -15.01 7.32 -0.87
C SER A 123 -15.71 6.32 -1.81
N ASN A 124 -16.91 6.64 -2.28
CA ASN A 124 -17.63 5.75 -3.22
C ASN A 124 -16.85 5.60 -4.54
N GLU A 125 -16.28 6.70 -5.04
CA GLU A 125 -15.52 6.75 -6.28
C GLU A 125 -14.21 5.93 -6.19
N ASP A 126 -13.49 6.09 -5.07
CA ASP A 126 -12.26 5.34 -4.83
C ASP A 126 -12.53 3.88 -4.51
N SER A 127 -13.61 3.58 -3.77
CA SER A 127 -14.07 2.21 -3.51
C SER A 127 -14.36 1.47 -4.82
N SER A 128 -15.16 2.09 -5.69
CA SER A 128 -15.49 1.52 -7.00
C SER A 128 -14.25 1.33 -7.86
N SER A 129 -13.38 2.34 -7.93
CA SER A 129 -12.13 2.27 -8.71
C SER A 129 -11.15 1.22 -8.19
N LEU A 130 -10.95 1.14 -6.88
CA LEU A 130 -10.07 0.17 -6.25
C LEU A 130 -10.59 -1.24 -6.47
N PHE A 131 -11.88 -1.47 -6.20
CA PHE A 131 -12.52 -2.76 -6.36
C PHE A 131 -12.45 -3.25 -7.81
N GLU A 132 -12.80 -2.41 -8.79
CA GLU A 132 -12.76 -2.78 -10.20
C GLU A 132 -11.35 -3.16 -10.67
N ILE A 133 -10.31 -2.45 -10.20
CA ILE A 133 -8.93 -2.78 -10.56
C ILE A 133 -8.48 -4.10 -9.93
N LEU A 134 -8.78 -4.31 -8.65
CA LEU A 134 -8.31 -5.50 -7.93
C LEU A 134 -9.08 -6.75 -8.33
N ILE A 135 -10.39 -6.60 -8.54
CA ILE A 135 -11.32 -7.73 -8.67
C ILE A 135 -11.73 -7.97 -10.12
N GLY A 136 -11.68 -6.95 -10.98
CA GLY A 136 -12.12 -7.03 -12.37
C GLY A 136 -13.63 -6.87 -12.57
N GLU A 137 -14.37 -6.60 -11.49
CA GLU A 137 -15.83 -6.47 -11.48
C GLU A 137 -16.27 -5.13 -10.90
N LYS A 138 -17.53 -4.74 -11.16
CA LYS A 138 -18.10 -3.53 -10.56
C LYS A 138 -18.58 -3.84 -9.15
N LEU A 139 -18.22 -2.97 -8.21
CA LEU A 139 -18.71 -3.00 -6.84
C LEU A 139 -20.25 -2.86 -6.82
N GLY A 140 -20.93 -3.69 -6.01
CA GLY A 140 -22.37 -3.63 -5.81
C GLY A 140 -23.22 -4.27 -6.91
N ARG A 141 -22.63 -5.03 -7.83
CA ARG A 141 -23.35 -5.75 -8.89
C ARG A 141 -23.62 -7.21 -8.56
#